data_AF-A0AA95SM04-F1
#
_entry.id   AF-A0AA95SM04-F1
#
_cell.length_a   1.000
_cell.length_b   1.000
_cell.length_c   1.000
_cell.angle_alpha   90.00
_cell.angle_beta   90.00
_cell.angle_gamma   90.00
#
_symmetry.space_group_name_H-M   'P 1'
#
loop_
_entity.id
_entity.type
_entity.pdbx_description
1 polymer ?
#
loop_
_entity_poly.entity_id
_entity_poly.type
_entity_poly.pdbx_seq_one_letter_code
_entity_poly.pdbx_strand_id
1 'polypeptide(L)'
;MQELAALLSQHGLLAVAIGVFLEQIGAPLPSTPLLMLAGAQAVANAGFALQSLLLATLAAMLANTLWFYAGRRLGRRVLSTLCRISISPDSCVRQNEASFARRGARTLLIAKFVPGLSVLAPPLAGALGMPLRSFMLFNLAGSLLWAATGIGVGWLFSRQIERLLAGLGELGSAALWGVLALLLAYLAWRLWRRWRNRRELLRFERIDAAALAALLAQGPDIVVLDVRASLPGMPAPGRIPGARPLDLGRLQQTDLAQWPATAEFFTYCACPQDASAVRAAVWLRQQGRRARVLRGGIEAWVRDGQALDGG
;
A
#
# COMPACT_ATOMS: atom_id res chain seq x y z
N MET A 1 23.64 4.81 -39.25
CA MET A 1 24.28 4.58 -37.93
C MET A 1 23.96 5.72 -36.95
N GLN A 2 24.25 6.99 -37.27
CA GLN A 2 23.94 8.13 -36.38
C GLN A 2 22.42 8.39 -36.21
N GLU A 3 21.61 8.25 -37.26
CA GLU A 3 20.15 8.42 -37.13
C GLU A 3 19.46 7.32 -36.31
N LEU A 4 19.92 6.07 -36.44
CA LEU A 4 19.44 4.95 -35.62
C LEU A 4 19.83 5.09 -34.15
N ALA A 5 21.05 5.59 -33.87
CA ALA A 5 21.48 5.92 -32.51
C ALA A 5 20.68 7.09 -31.92
N ALA A 6 20.37 8.11 -32.72
CA ALA A 6 19.51 9.23 -32.32
C ALA A 6 18.07 8.76 -32.03
N LEU A 7 17.49 7.93 -32.90
CA LEU A 7 16.18 7.30 -32.70
C LEU A 7 16.16 6.40 -31.46
N LEU A 8 17.17 5.55 -31.24
CA LEU A 8 17.29 4.73 -30.03
C LEU A 8 17.45 5.59 -28.77
N SER A 9 18.22 6.67 -28.85
CA SER A 9 18.40 7.59 -27.72
C SER A 9 17.10 8.33 -27.40
N GLN A 10 16.35 8.77 -28.41
CA GLN A 10 15.10 9.50 -28.23
C GLN A 10 13.98 8.59 -27.70
N HIS A 11 13.87 7.37 -28.23
CA HIS A 11 12.90 6.37 -27.74
C HIS A 11 13.31 5.80 -26.37
N GLY A 12 14.61 5.65 -26.10
CA GLY A 12 15.14 5.18 -24.81
C GLY A 12 14.86 6.16 -23.67
N LEU A 13 15.10 7.46 -23.88
CA LEU A 13 14.78 8.49 -22.90
C LEU A 13 13.28 8.57 -22.60
N LEU A 14 12.46 8.49 -23.65
CA LEU A 14 11.00 8.52 -23.53
C LEU A 14 10.47 7.24 -22.85
N ALA A 15 11.06 6.08 -23.12
CA ALA A 15 10.75 4.83 -22.43
C ALA A 15 11.10 4.91 -20.93
N VAL A 16 12.23 5.51 -20.55
CA VAL A 16 12.57 5.77 -19.15
C VAL A 16 11.54 6.70 -18.50
N ALA A 17 11.23 7.82 -19.14
CA ALA A 17 10.28 8.80 -18.60
C ALA A 17 8.88 8.19 -18.40
N ILE A 18 8.34 7.50 -19.41
CA ILE A 18 7.03 6.85 -19.33
C ILE A 18 7.06 5.70 -18.33
N GLY A 19 8.08 4.84 -18.36
CA GLY A 19 8.21 3.70 -17.45
C GLY A 19 8.23 4.15 -15.99
N VAL A 20 9.03 5.17 -15.68
CA VAL A 20 9.08 5.75 -14.33
C VAL A 20 7.75 6.41 -13.97
N PHE A 21 7.14 7.20 -14.86
CA PHE A 21 5.84 7.83 -14.59
C PHE A 21 4.76 6.79 -14.27
N LEU A 22 4.65 5.75 -15.10
CA LEU A 22 3.68 4.68 -14.93
C LEU A 22 3.93 3.89 -13.65
N GLU A 23 5.18 3.55 -13.32
CA GLU A 23 5.49 2.90 -12.04
C GLU A 23 5.05 3.77 -10.85
N GLN A 24 5.41 5.05 -10.87
CA GLN A 24 5.11 5.96 -9.76
C GLN A 24 3.60 6.25 -9.62
N ILE A 25 2.82 6.14 -10.71
CA ILE A 25 1.36 6.22 -10.64
C ILE A 25 0.70 4.93 -10.15
N GLY A 26 1.46 3.83 -10.02
CA GLY A 26 1.02 2.56 -9.44
C GLY A 26 0.89 1.41 -10.45
N ALA A 27 1.38 1.56 -11.69
CA ALA A 27 1.47 0.46 -12.63
C ALA A 27 2.51 -0.57 -12.12
N PRO A 28 2.28 -1.88 -12.31
CA PRO A 28 3.20 -2.94 -11.88
C PRO A 28 4.38 -3.07 -12.87
N LEU A 29 5.06 -1.96 -13.16
CA LEU A 29 6.21 -1.91 -14.05
C LEU A 29 7.48 -1.68 -13.22
N PRO A 30 8.49 -2.57 -13.29
CA PRO A 30 9.78 -2.29 -12.70
C PRO A 30 10.55 -1.34 -13.62
N SER A 31 10.72 -0.08 -13.23
CA SER A 31 11.55 0.89 -13.98
C SER A 31 13.01 0.93 -13.53
N THR A 32 13.36 0.29 -12.41
CA THR A 32 14.77 0.08 -11.99
C THR A 32 15.62 -0.57 -13.08
N PRO A 33 15.18 -1.62 -13.80
CA PRO A 33 15.91 -2.16 -14.95
C PRO A 33 16.14 -1.14 -16.05
N LEU A 34 15.16 -0.27 -16.36
CA LEU A 34 15.32 0.78 -17.38
C LEU A 34 16.41 1.79 -16.97
N LEU A 35 16.46 2.15 -15.69
CA LEU A 35 17.51 3.02 -15.15
C LEU A 35 18.88 2.35 -15.13
N MET A 36 18.95 1.05 -14.82
CA MET A 36 20.18 0.28 -14.91
C MET A 36 20.69 0.19 -16.36
N LEU A 37 19.80 0.01 -17.34
CA LEU A 37 20.16 0.05 -18.76
C LEU A 37 20.68 1.42 -19.17
N ALA A 38 20.05 2.50 -18.70
CA ALA A 38 20.54 3.85 -18.93
C ALA A 38 21.92 4.10 -18.32
N GLY A 39 22.18 3.52 -17.14
CA GLY A 39 23.48 3.50 -16.49
C GLY A 39 24.54 2.72 -17.25
N ALA A 40 24.20 1.53 -17.76
CA ALA A 40 25.13 0.72 -18.54
C ALA A 40 25.60 1.46 -19.80
N GLN A 41 24.67 2.16 -20.48
CA GLN A 41 24.99 2.99 -21.65
C GLN A 41 25.76 4.28 -21.31
N ALA A 42 25.85 4.67 -20.04
CA ALA A 42 26.64 5.83 -19.62
C ALA A 42 28.13 5.70 -19.97
N VAL A 43 28.63 4.46 -20.11
CA VAL A 43 30.01 4.16 -20.54
C VAL A 43 30.28 4.68 -21.95
N ALA A 44 29.29 4.55 -22.85
CA ALA A 44 29.38 5.00 -24.24
C ALA A 44 28.89 6.44 -24.43
N ASN A 45 27.91 6.88 -23.63
CA ASN A 45 27.31 8.21 -23.72
C ASN A 45 26.86 8.72 -22.34
N ALA A 46 27.72 9.48 -21.68
CA ALA A 46 27.41 10.11 -20.38
C ALA A 46 26.22 11.08 -20.44
N GLY A 47 25.98 11.72 -21.60
CA GLY A 47 24.86 12.64 -21.81
C GLY A 47 23.50 11.93 -21.70
N PHE A 48 23.40 10.71 -22.22
CA PHE A 48 22.17 9.91 -22.15
C PHE A 48 21.79 9.55 -20.69
N ALA A 49 22.79 9.20 -19.87
CA ALA A 49 22.57 8.87 -18.47
C ALA A 49 22.12 10.09 -17.66
N LEU A 50 22.72 11.26 -17.88
CA LEU A 50 22.28 12.51 -17.25
C LEU A 50 20.86 12.89 -17.67
N GLN A 51 20.53 12.79 -18.95
CA GLN A 51 19.18 13.06 -19.45
C GLN A 51 18.15 12.08 -18.87
N SER A 52 18.50 10.81 -18.75
CA SER A 52 17.67 9.79 -18.12
C SER A 52 17.44 10.08 -16.63
N LEU A 53 18.48 10.50 -15.90
CA LEU A 53 18.37 10.91 -14.50
C LEU A 53 17.37 12.08 -14.34
N LEU A 54 17.51 13.12 -15.17
CA LEU A 54 16.64 14.29 -15.13
C LEU A 54 15.19 13.93 -15.49
N LEU A 55 14.98 13.21 -16.58
CA LEU A 55 13.65 12.81 -17.04
C LEU A 55 12.96 11.85 -16.06
N ALA A 56 13.67 10.87 -15.51
CA ALA A 56 13.15 9.98 -14.48
C ALA A 56 12.74 10.76 -13.23
N THR A 57 13.57 11.71 -12.81
CA THR A 57 13.30 12.56 -11.66
C THR A 57 12.06 13.43 -11.89
N LEU A 58 11.94 14.05 -13.07
CA LEU A 58 10.78 14.86 -13.45
C LEU A 58 9.50 14.02 -13.54
N ALA A 59 9.55 12.86 -14.19
CA ALA A 59 8.44 11.92 -14.27
C ALA A 59 7.95 11.50 -12.88
N ALA A 60 8.88 11.14 -11.98
CA ALA A 60 8.55 10.79 -10.61
C ALA A 60 8.00 12.00 -9.82
N MET A 61 8.52 13.21 -10.02
CA MET A 61 8.01 14.42 -9.40
C MET A 61 6.56 14.68 -9.82
N LEU A 62 6.24 14.58 -11.10
CA LEU A 62 4.90 14.80 -11.64
C LEU A 62 3.90 13.78 -11.07
N ALA A 63 4.20 12.48 -11.17
CA ALA A 63 3.34 11.41 -10.65
C ALA A 63 3.09 11.56 -9.14
N ASN A 64 4.14 11.79 -8.36
CA ASN A 64 4.03 11.91 -6.90
C ASN A 64 3.30 13.20 -6.50
N THR A 65 3.42 14.28 -7.26
CA THR A 65 2.68 15.52 -7.01
C THR A 65 1.19 15.34 -7.26
N LEU A 66 0.80 14.62 -8.32
CA LEU A 66 -0.60 14.25 -8.57
C LEU A 66 -1.16 13.47 -7.37
N TRP A 67 -0.42 12.47 -6.89
CA TRP A 67 -0.82 11.70 -5.71
C TRP A 67 -0.89 12.53 -4.44
N PHE A 68 0.06 13.44 -4.23
CA PHE A 68 0.07 14.34 -3.08
C PHE A 68 -1.16 15.24 -3.02
N TYR A 69 -1.55 15.84 -4.14
CA TYR A 69 -2.77 16.63 -4.21
C TYR A 69 -4.03 15.77 -4.07
N ALA A 70 -4.04 14.57 -4.66
CA ALA A 70 -5.14 13.62 -4.47
C ALA A 70 -5.30 13.26 -2.99
N GLY A 71 -4.19 12.95 -2.30
CA GLY A 71 -4.18 12.70 -0.86
C GLY A 71 -4.63 13.90 -0.03
N ARG A 72 -4.22 15.12 -0.39
CA ARG A 72 -4.66 16.34 0.31
C ARG A 72 -6.14 16.63 0.16
N ARG A 73 -6.72 16.42 -1.04
CA ARG A 73 -8.13 16.74 -1.31
C ARG A 73 -9.08 15.63 -0.85
N LEU A 74 -8.71 14.37 -1.03
CA LEU A 74 -9.57 13.21 -0.79
C LEU A 74 -9.24 12.48 0.52
N GLY A 75 -8.12 12.83 1.17
CA GLY A 75 -7.70 12.28 2.45
C GLY A 75 -7.63 10.76 2.44
N ARG A 76 -8.29 10.14 3.43
CA ARG A 76 -8.36 8.68 3.59
C ARG A 76 -9.04 7.94 2.45
N ARG A 77 -9.86 8.60 1.60
CA ARG A 77 -10.55 7.94 0.47
C ARG A 77 -9.58 7.48 -0.62
N VAL A 78 -8.50 8.22 -0.86
CA VAL A 78 -7.45 7.80 -1.80
C VAL A 78 -6.68 6.61 -1.27
N LEU A 79 -6.34 6.64 0.03
CA LEU A 79 -5.66 5.53 0.69
C LEU A 79 -6.52 4.27 0.69
N SER A 80 -7.82 4.37 1.01
CA SER A 80 -8.71 3.21 1.00
C SER A 80 -8.87 2.61 -0.41
N THR A 81 -8.87 3.45 -1.45
CA THR A 81 -8.92 3.00 -2.86
C THR A 81 -7.64 2.29 -3.28
N LEU A 82 -6.47 2.89 -3.00
CA LEU A 82 -5.16 2.27 -3.28
C LEU A 82 -4.98 0.96 -2.48
N CYS A 83 -5.39 0.96 -1.21
CA CYS A 83 -5.25 -0.19 -0.33
C CYS A 83 -6.27 -1.30 -0.65
N ARG A 84 -7.40 -1.00 -1.30
CA ARG A 84 -8.35 -2.01 -1.83
C ARG A 84 -7.72 -2.88 -2.93
N ILE A 85 -6.72 -2.35 -3.65
CA ILE A 85 -5.94 -3.09 -4.66
C ILE A 85 -4.82 -3.92 -3.99
N SER A 86 -4.38 -3.53 -2.79
CA SER A 86 -3.36 -4.25 -2.00
C SER A 86 -3.92 -5.52 -1.34
N ILE A 87 -3.04 -6.52 -1.14
CA ILE A 87 -3.38 -7.87 -0.63
C ILE A 87 -3.87 -7.85 0.83
N SER A 88 -3.55 -6.79 1.58
CA SER A 88 -4.00 -6.61 2.97
C SER A 88 -4.29 -5.13 3.20
N PRO A 89 -5.49 -4.65 2.84
CA PRO A 89 -5.84 -3.22 2.86
C PRO A 89 -5.58 -2.58 4.23
N ASP A 90 -5.79 -3.34 5.31
CA ASP A 90 -5.79 -2.78 6.65
C ASP A 90 -4.43 -2.72 7.31
N SER A 91 -3.54 -3.69 7.05
CA SER A 91 -2.13 -3.53 7.44
C SER A 91 -1.45 -2.50 6.53
N CYS A 92 -1.85 -2.43 5.25
CA CYS A 92 -1.31 -1.52 4.27
C CYS A 92 -1.55 -0.05 4.65
N VAL A 93 -2.74 0.30 5.12
CA VAL A 93 -3.02 1.65 5.66
C VAL A 93 -2.33 1.82 7.01
N ARG A 94 -2.63 0.97 8.01
CA ARG A 94 -2.20 1.19 9.41
C ARG A 94 -0.68 1.18 9.61
N GLN A 95 0.02 0.26 8.96
CA GLN A 95 1.47 0.09 9.16
C GLN A 95 2.26 1.19 8.46
N ASN A 96 1.81 1.62 7.27
CA ASN A 96 2.44 2.72 6.56
C ASN A 96 2.07 4.08 7.17
N GLU A 97 0.83 4.27 7.66
CA GLU A 97 0.42 5.46 8.43
C GLU A 97 1.25 5.60 9.71
N ALA A 98 1.38 4.55 10.53
CA ALA A 98 2.16 4.61 11.77
C ALA A 98 3.68 4.74 11.54
N SER A 99 4.19 4.23 10.42
CA SER A 99 5.58 4.42 10.00
C SER A 99 5.84 5.86 9.56
N PHE A 100 4.92 6.41 8.76
CA PHE A 100 5.01 7.78 8.25
C PHE A 100 4.79 8.81 9.36
N ALA A 101 3.88 8.57 10.30
CA ALA A 101 3.68 9.43 11.47
C ALA A 101 4.93 9.53 12.37
N ARG A 102 5.71 8.44 12.47
CA ARG A 102 6.94 8.40 13.29
C ARG A 102 8.15 9.04 12.60
N ARG A 103 8.29 8.86 11.28
CA ARG A 103 9.47 9.31 10.51
C ARG A 103 9.24 10.60 9.70
N GLY A 104 7.98 11.03 9.56
CA GLY A 104 7.58 12.23 8.84
C GLY A 104 8.11 12.26 7.41
N ALA A 105 8.58 13.44 7.00
CA ALA A 105 9.07 13.71 5.65
C ALA A 105 10.28 12.86 5.23
N ARG A 106 11.08 12.37 6.19
CA ARG A 106 12.24 11.49 5.91
C ARG A 106 11.82 10.18 5.24
N THR A 107 10.58 9.74 5.45
CA THR A 107 10.03 8.54 4.80
C THR A 107 10.07 8.66 3.28
N LEU A 108 9.91 9.86 2.71
CA LEU A 108 9.91 10.09 1.26
C LEU A 108 11.29 9.82 0.61
N LEU A 109 12.38 9.92 1.36
CA LEU A 109 13.73 9.62 0.87
C LEU A 109 13.92 8.13 0.61
N ILE A 110 13.44 7.30 1.54
CA ILE A 110 13.62 5.85 1.50
C ILE A 110 12.44 5.11 0.84
N ALA A 111 11.29 5.77 0.69
CA ALA A 111 10.06 5.16 0.18
C ALA A 111 10.25 4.52 -1.20
N LYS A 112 11.09 5.10 -2.05
CA LYS A 112 11.32 4.62 -3.42
C LYS A 112 12.06 3.28 -3.49
N PHE A 113 12.82 2.93 -2.45
CA PHE A 113 13.54 1.66 -2.38
C PHE A 113 12.68 0.51 -1.83
N VAL A 114 11.49 0.81 -1.30
CA VAL A 114 10.60 -0.17 -0.70
C VAL A 114 9.36 -0.32 -1.57
N PRO A 115 9.20 -1.46 -2.27
CA PRO A 115 8.03 -1.71 -3.10
C PRO A 115 6.71 -1.49 -2.34
N GLY A 116 5.78 -0.77 -2.97
CA GLY A 116 4.49 -0.41 -2.38
C GLY A 116 4.50 0.81 -1.47
N LEU A 117 5.61 1.12 -0.78
CA LEU A 117 5.73 2.36 0.00
C LEU A 117 5.90 3.58 -0.90
N SER A 118 6.57 3.43 -2.05
CA SER A 118 6.77 4.48 -3.05
C SER A 118 5.47 5.10 -3.55
N VAL A 119 4.45 4.28 -3.79
CA VAL A 119 3.12 4.70 -4.28
C VAL A 119 2.26 5.30 -3.16
N LEU A 120 2.42 4.83 -1.92
CA LEU A 120 1.60 5.25 -0.78
C LEU A 120 2.11 6.49 -0.06
N ALA A 121 3.43 6.74 -0.07
CA ALA A 121 4.03 7.84 0.67
C ALA A 121 3.59 9.24 0.16
N PRO A 122 3.50 9.52 -1.16
CA PRO A 122 3.01 10.81 -1.64
C PRO A 122 1.56 11.15 -1.24
N PRO A 123 0.55 10.28 -1.43
CA PRO A 123 -0.80 10.60 -0.99
C PRO A 123 -0.92 10.65 0.54
N LEU A 124 -0.16 9.84 1.29
CA LEU A 124 -0.07 9.95 2.76
C LEU A 124 0.43 11.32 3.21
N ALA A 125 1.52 11.81 2.60
CA ALA A 125 2.07 13.13 2.90
C ALA A 125 1.04 14.24 2.67
N GLY A 126 0.25 14.13 1.60
CA GLY A 126 -0.84 15.06 1.30
C GLY A 126 -1.97 15.00 2.31
N ALA A 127 -2.43 13.79 2.65
CA ALA A 127 -3.53 13.55 3.58
C ALA A 127 -3.21 14.00 5.01
N LEU A 128 -1.93 13.92 5.42
CA LEU A 128 -1.46 14.38 6.73
C LEU A 128 -1.14 15.88 6.77
N GLY A 129 -1.46 16.64 5.72
CA GLY A 129 -1.30 18.09 5.72
C GLY A 129 0.15 18.58 5.60
N MET A 130 1.08 17.76 5.10
CA MET A 130 2.48 18.18 4.91
C MET A 130 2.55 19.42 4.01
N PRO A 131 3.36 20.44 4.34
CA PRO A 131 3.52 21.62 3.47
C PRO A 131 4.15 21.23 2.13
N LEU A 132 3.65 21.81 1.04
CA LEU A 132 4.07 21.51 -0.34
C LEU A 132 5.59 21.64 -0.54
N ARG A 133 6.21 22.66 0.06
CA ARG A 133 7.66 22.90 -0.04
C ARG A 133 8.47 21.75 0.54
N SER A 134 8.10 21.28 1.74
CA SER A 134 8.75 20.12 2.36
C SER A 134 8.57 18.88 1.50
N PHE A 135 7.34 18.62 1.01
CA PHE A 135 7.08 17.48 0.14
C PHE A 135 7.95 17.50 -1.13
N MET A 136 8.01 18.65 -1.82
CA MET A 136 8.79 18.80 -3.05
C MET A 136 10.28 18.55 -2.82
N LEU A 137 10.87 19.12 -1.75
CA LEU A 137 12.28 18.92 -1.42
C LEU A 137 12.62 17.46 -1.15
N PHE A 138 11.86 16.79 -0.26
CA PHE A 138 12.11 15.39 0.08
C PHE A 138 11.78 14.44 -1.06
N ASN A 139 10.74 14.72 -1.85
CA ASN A 139 10.40 13.92 -3.01
C ASN A 139 11.48 14.05 -4.10
N LEU A 140 11.99 15.25 -4.36
CA LEU A 140 13.08 15.51 -5.29
C LEU A 140 14.35 14.77 -4.85
N ALA A 141 14.78 14.97 -3.60
CA ALA A 141 15.95 14.31 -3.05
C ALA A 141 15.84 12.79 -3.10
N GLY A 142 14.67 12.23 -2.75
CA GLY A 142 14.41 10.79 -2.84
C GLY A 142 14.39 10.28 -4.29
N SER A 143 13.81 11.03 -5.23
CA SER A 143 13.79 10.67 -6.66
C SER A 143 15.19 10.67 -7.25
N LEU A 144 15.98 11.71 -6.98
CA LEU A 144 17.36 11.81 -7.44
C LEU A 144 18.22 10.68 -6.87
N LEU A 145 18.14 10.44 -5.56
CA LEU A 145 18.90 9.39 -4.90
C LEU A 145 18.58 8.01 -5.49
N TRP A 146 17.30 7.70 -5.66
CA TRP A 146 16.85 6.43 -6.23
C TRP A 146 17.27 6.27 -7.69
N ALA A 147 17.05 7.29 -8.52
CA ALA A 147 17.39 7.24 -9.94
C ALA A 147 18.92 7.16 -10.16
N ALA A 148 19.69 7.95 -9.39
CA ALA A 148 21.15 7.90 -9.41
C ALA A 148 21.68 6.55 -8.93
N THR A 149 21.04 5.92 -7.94
CA THR A 149 21.42 4.56 -7.51
C THR A 149 21.19 3.54 -8.63
N GLY A 150 20.03 3.57 -9.28
CA GLY A 150 19.74 2.66 -10.41
C GLY A 150 20.72 2.83 -11.57
N ILE A 151 20.99 4.08 -11.95
CA ILE A 151 21.96 4.42 -13.00
C ILE A 151 23.38 4.04 -12.57
N GLY A 152 23.80 4.34 -11.34
CA GLY A 152 25.13 4.03 -10.84
C GLY A 152 25.41 2.52 -10.77
N VAL A 153 24.42 1.73 -10.33
CA VAL A 153 24.50 0.26 -10.37
C VAL A 153 24.61 -0.23 -11.82
N GLY A 154 23.80 0.32 -12.73
CA GLY A 154 23.88 0.02 -14.16
C GLY A 154 25.25 0.31 -14.76
N TRP A 155 25.85 1.43 -14.40
CA TRP A 155 27.17 1.84 -14.84
C TRP A 155 28.27 0.91 -14.31
N LEU A 156 28.22 0.56 -13.01
CA LEU A 156 29.19 -0.33 -12.37
C LEU A 156 29.15 -1.76 -12.93
N PHE A 157 27.96 -2.27 -13.26
CA PHE A 157 27.74 -3.62 -13.76
C PHE A 157 27.43 -3.69 -15.26
N SER A 158 27.85 -2.67 -16.03
CA SER A 158 27.55 -2.54 -17.46
C SER A 158 27.90 -3.80 -18.27
N ARG A 159 29.10 -4.35 -18.04
CA ARG A 159 29.59 -5.57 -18.72
C ARG A 159 28.79 -6.83 -18.41
N GLN A 160 28.22 -6.94 -17.20
CA GLN A 160 27.36 -8.06 -16.82
C GLN A 160 25.98 -7.92 -17.46
N ILE A 161 25.45 -6.69 -17.47
CA ILE A 161 24.18 -6.36 -18.11
C ILE A 161 24.24 -6.63 -19.62
N GLU A 162 25.30 -6.19 -20.30
CA GLU A 162 25.51 -6.46 -21.72
C GLU A 162 25.58 -7.96 -22.03
N ARG A 163 26.28 -8.76 -21.21
CA ARG A 163 26.33 -10.21 -21.36
C ARG A 163 24.97 -10.89 -21.15
N LEU A 164 24.20 -10.43 -20.17
CA LEU A 164 22.84 -10.91 -19.94
C LEU A 164 21.92 -10.57 -21.11
N LEU A 165 22.00 -9.36 -21.64
CA LEU A 165 21.22 -8.93 -22.80
C LEU A 165 21.60 -9.71 -24.06
N ALA A 166 22.90 -9.95 -24.28
CA ALA A 166 23.37 -10.77 -25.39
C ALA A 166 22.83 -12.20 -25.31
N GLY A 167 22.91 -12.85 -24.13
CA GLY A 167 22.33 -14.18 -23.92
C GLY A 167 20.80 -14.22 -24.03
N LEU A 168 20.10 -13.16 -23.63
CA LEU A 168 18.66 -13.02 -23.86
C LEU A 168 18.31 -12.83 -25.35
N GLY A 169 19.18 -12.16 -26.11
CA GLY A 169 19.05 -12.03 -27.56
C GLY A 169 19.17 -13.37 -28.29
N GLU A 170 20.05 -14.25 -27.81
CA GLU A 170 20.21 -15.63 -28.33
C GLU A 170 18.98 -16.50 -28.05
N LEU A 171 18.27 -16.26 -26.93
CA LEU A 171 17.00 -16.92 -26.60
C LEU A 171 15.81 -16.45 -27.47
N GLY A 172 15.96 -15.36 -28.22
CA GLY A 172 14.94 -14.85 -29.14
C GLY A 172 13.57 -14.62 -28.50
N SER A 173 12.50 -15.07 -29.15
CA SER A 173 11.12 -14.94 -28.66
C SER A 173 10.82 -15.80 -27.41
N ALA A 174 11.64 -16.81 -27.13
CA ALA A 174 11.45 -17.69 -25.98
C ALA A 174 11.68 -16.95 -24.64
N ALA A 175 12.59 -15.98 -24.61
CA ALA A 175 12.79 -15.11 -23.44
C ALA A 175 11.53 -14.28 -23.14
N LEU A 176 10.86 -13.77 -24.19
CA LEU A 176 9.66 -12.97 -24.07
C LEU A 176 8.47 -13.80 -23.55
N TRP A 177 8.32 -15.02 -24.05
CA TRP A 177 7.35 -15.99 -23.53
C TRP A 177 7.66 -16.41 -22.09
N GLY A 178 8.92 -16.56 -21.72
CA GLY A 178 9.34 -16.85 -20.35
C GLY A 178 8.98 -15.72 -19.36
N VAL A 179 9.25 -14.47 -19.73
CA VAL A 179 8.84 -13.29 -18.94
C VAL A 179 7.32 -13.19 -18.84
N LEU A 180 6.60 -13.41 -19.95
CA LEU A 180 5.14 -13.40 -19.96
C LEU A 180 4.56 -14.51 -19.08
N ALA A 181 5.11 -15.72 -19.14
CA ALA A 181 4.70 -16.84 -18.30
C ALA A 181 4.93 -16.55 -16.82
N LEU A 182 6.06 -15.95 -16.45
CA LEU A 182 6.34 -15.51 -15.08
C LEU A 182 5.38 -14.42 -14.61
N LEU A 183 5.09 -13.43 -15.46
CA LEU A 183 4.11 -12.37 -15.18
C LEU A 183 2.70 -12.95 -14.97
N LEU A 184 2.27 -13.86 -15.84
CA LEU A 184 0.98 -14.54 -15.74
C LEU A 184 0.92 -15.43 -14.50
N ALA A 185 1.98 -16.18 -14.18
CA ALA A 185 2.07 -16.98 -12.97
C ALA A 185 2.01 -16.10 -11.71
N TYR A 186 2.71 -14.97 -11.69
CA TYR A 186 2.63 -13.99 -10.60
C TYR A 186 1.23 -13.39 -10.46
N LEU A 187 0.60 -12.99 -11.57
CA LEU A 187 -0.77 -12.48 -11.59
C LEU A 187 -1.77 -13.54 -11.12
N ALA A 188 -1.66 -14.77 -11.60
CA ALA A 188 -2.49 -15.90 -11.20
C ALA A 188 -2.32 -16.22 -9.71
N TRP A 189 -1.09 -16.28 -9.21
CA TRP A 189 -0.79 -16.45 -7.79
C TRP A 189 -1.37 -15.29 -6.95
N ARG A 190 -1.21 -14.06 -7.43
CA ARG A 190 -1.75 -12.85 -6.77
C ARG A 190 -3.28 -12.87 -6.72
N LEU A 191 -3.93 -13.27 -7.81
CA LEU A 191 -5.39 -13.42 -7.90
C LEU A 191 -5.88 -14.58 -7.03
N TRP A 192 -5.20 -15.72 -7.04
CA TRP A 192 -5.53 -16.89 -6.23
C TRP A 192 -5.42 -16.58 -4.74
N ARG A 193 -4.34 -15.90 -4.32
CA ARG A 193 -4.15 -15.47 -2.93
C ARG A 193 -5.24 -14.48 -2.51
N ARG A 194 -5.64 -13.57 -3.39
CA ARG A 194 -6.75 -12.64 -3.15
C ARG A 194 -8.09 -13.38 -3.03
N TRP A 195 -8.31 -14.38 -3.86
CA TRP A 195 -9.52 -15.20 -3.84
C TRP A 195 -9.60 -16.10 -2.59
N ARG A 196 -8.49 -16.71 -2.19
CA ARG A 196 -8.38 -17.51 -0.96
C ARG A 196 -8.69 -16.67 0.28
N ASN A 197 -8.04 -15.51 0.41
CA ASN A 197 -8.32 -14.59 1.53
C ASN A 197 -9.78 -14.12 1.52
N ARG A 198 -10.36 -13.81 0.34
CA ARG A 198 -11.78 -13.43 0.24
C ARG A 198 -12.73 -14.56 0.63
N ARG A 199 -12.43 -15.82 0.28
CA ARG A 199 -13.24 -16.97 0.68
C ARG A 199 -13.30 -17.15 2.18
N GLU A 200 -12.20 -16.91 2.89
CA GLU A 200 -12.18 -16.93 4.35
C GLU A 200 -13.01 -15.78 4.94
N LEU A 201 -12.92 -14.57 4.37
CA LEU A 201 -13.73 -13.41 4.79
C LEU A 201 -15.24 -13.60 4.58
N LEU A 202 -15.66 -14.41 3.60
CA LEU A 202 -17.08 -14.65 3.31
C LEU A 202 -17.73 -15.69 4.23
N ARG A 203 -16.93 -16.53 4.91
CA ARG A 203 -17.42 -17.61 5.78
C ARG A 203 -17.68 -17.19 7.22
N PHE A 204 -17.26 -15.98 7.61
CA PHE A 204 -17.51 -15.49 8.97
C PHE A 204 -18.97 -15.10 9.14
N GLU A 205 -19.52 -15.56 10.25
CA GLU A 205 -20.85 -15.22 10.72
C GLU A 205 -20.91 -13.72 11.03
N ARG A 206 -21.81 -13.03 10.34
CA ARG A 206 -21.99 -11.57 10.45
C ARG A 206 -23.30 -11.25 11.13
N ILE A 207 -23.29 -10.21 11.94
CA ILE A 207 -24.50 -9.62 12.54
C ILE A 207 -24.75 -8.24 11.93
N ASP A 208 -26.02 -7.90 11.72
CA ASP A 208 -26.43 -6.57 11.26
C ASP A 208 -26.47 -5.57 12.43
N ALA A 209 -26.37 -4.27 12.14
CA ALA A 209 -26.24 -3.25 13.18
C ALA A 209 -27.44 -3.21 14.12
N ALA A 210 -28.66 -3.27 13.59
CA ALA A 210 -29.89 -3.29 14.40
C ALA A 210 -29.95 -4.51 15.34
N ALA A 211 -29.52 -5.69 14.87
CA ALA A 211 -29.49 -6.89 15.69
C ALA A 211 -28.43 -6.81 16.80
N LEU A 212 -27.25 -6.25 16.51
CA LEU A 212 -26.24 -6.01 17.53
C LEU A 212 -26.71 -4.98 18.57
N ALA A 213 -27.39 -3.91 18.14
CA ALA A 213 -27.98 -2.93 19.04
C ALA A 213 -29.03 -3.55 19.97
N ALA A 214 -29.90 -4.40 19.44
CA ALA A 214 -30.89 -5.13 20.25
C ALA A 214 -30.23 -6.07 21.27
N LEU A 215 -29.14 -6.74 20.90
CA LEU A 215 -28.40 -7.60 21.82
C LEU A 215 -27.71 -6.81 22.93
N LEU A 216 -27.11 -5.66 22.61
CA LEU A 216 -26.50 -4.78 23.61
C LEU A 216 -27.50 -4.31 24.69
N ALA A 217 -28.79 -4.22 24.35
CA ALA A 217 -29.84 -3.89 25.30
C ALA A 217 -30.26 -5.07 26.20
N GLN A 218 -29.91 -6.32 25.86
CA GLN A 218 -30.42 -7.53 26.51
C GLN A 218 -29.52 -8.10 27.62
N GLY A 219 -28.25 -7.69 27.75
CA GLY A 219 -27.43 -8.14 28.90
C GLY A 219 -25.91 -7.96 28.79
N PRO A 220 -25.17 -8.28 29.87
CA PRO A 220 -23.76 -7.91 30.08
C PRO A 220 -22.70 -8.86 29.47
N ASP A 221 -23.09 -10.04 28.97
CA ASP A 221 -22.14 -11.05 28.45
C ASP A 221 -21.67 -10.78 27.00
N ILE A 222 -21.81 -9.53 26.56
CA ILE A 222 -21.47 -9.09 25.21
C ILE A 222 -20.25 -8.17 25.26
N VAL A 223 -19.24 -8.52 24.47
CA VAL A 223 -18.01 -7.71 24.37
C VAL A 223 -17.87 -7.18 22.96
N VAL A 224 -18.02 -5.86 22.80
CA VAL A 224 -17.79 -5.19 21.52
C VAL A 224 -16.36 -4.69 21.46
N LEU A 225 -15.65 -5.02 20.39
CA LEU A 225 -14.25 -4.68 20.16
C LEU A 225 -14.11 -3.79 18.92
N ASP A 226 -13.64 -2.57 19.17
CA ASP A 226 -13.26 -1.61 18.14
C ASP A 226 -11.84 -1.91 17.67
N VAL A 227 -11.69 -2.51 16.49
CA VAL A 227 -10.38 -2.83 15.90
C VAL A 227 -9.85 -1.72 15.00
N ARG A 228 -10.48 -0.53 15.00
CA ARG A 228 -9.97 0.65 14.30
C ARG A 228 -8.70 1.14 14.97
N ALA A 229 -7.75 1.62 14.18
CA ALA A 229 -6.57 2.28 14.72
C ALA A 229 -6.96 3.61 15.38
N SER A 230 -6.64 3.79 16.66
CA SER A 230 -6.66 5.11 17.30
C SER A 230 -5.41 5.88 16.85
N LEU A 231 -5.60 7.05 16.24
CA LEU A 231 -4.53 7.88 15.70
C LEU A 231 -4.07 8.91 16.75
N PRO A 232 -2.76 9.05 17.02
CA PRO A 232 -2.24 10.15 17.83
C PRO A 232 -2.54 11.49 17.17
N GLY A 233 -3.18 12.42 17.89
CA GLY A 233 -3.44 13.79 17.41
C GLY A 233 -4.70 13.96 16.53
N MET A 234 -5.52 12.94 16.34
CA MET A 234 -6.90 13.11 15.84
C MET A 234 -7.91 12.99 16.98
N PRO A 235 -9.08 13.66 16.89
CA PRO A 235 -10.18 13.45 17.82
C PRO A 235 -10.52 11.95 17.89
N ALA A 236 -10.79 11.46 19.10
CA ALA A 236 -11.23 10.08 19.27
C ALA A 236 -12.50 9.88 18.44
N PRO A 237 -12.51 8.98 17.44
CA PRO A 237 -13.69 8.77 16.64
C PRO A 237 -14.78 8.17 17.53
N GLY A 238 -16.03 8.63 17.35
CA GLY A 238 -17.18 8.05 18.03
C GLY A 238 -17.19 6.52 17.89
N ARG A 239 -17.58 5.84 18.97
CA ARG A 239 -17.52 4.38 19.10
C ARG A 239 -18.91 3.80 19.28
N ILE A 240 -19.08 2.54 18.90
CA ILE A 240 -20.27 1.79 19.31
C ILE A 240 -20.32 1.76 20.85
N PRO A 241 -21.50 1.95 21.46
CA PRO A 241 -21.62 2.01 22.91
C PRO A 241 -20.97 0.83 23.64
N GLY A 242 -20.16 1.14 24.66
CA GLY A 242 -19.44 0.13 25.44
C GLY A 242 -18.26 -0.56 24.72
N ALA A 243 -17.93 -0.17 23.48
CA ALA A 243 -16.86 -0.81 22.71
C ALA A 243 -15.46 -0.54 23.29
N ARG A 244 -14.69 -1.62 23.45
CA ARG A 244 -13.29 -1.58 23.91
C ARG A 244 -12.32 -1.59 22.72
N PRO A 245 -11.25 -0.78 22.73
CA PRO A 245 -10.29 -0.77 21.64
C PRO A 245 -9.46 -2.06 21.63
N LEU A 246 -9.25 -2.65 20.45
CA LEU A 246 -8.39 -3.80 20.24
C LEU A 246 -7.36 -3.52 19.13
N ASP A 247 -6.08 -3.49 19.49
CA ASP A 247 -5.01 -3.33 18.51
C ASP A 247 -4.63 -4.69 17.89
N LEU A 248 -4.91 -4.84 16.58
CA LEU A 248 -4.50 -6.02 15.81
C LEU A 248 -2.98 -6.31 15.84
N GLY A 249 -2.15 -5.30 16.10
CA GLY A 249 -0.69 -5.47 16.25
C GLY A 249 -0.27 -6.04 17.60
N ARG A 250 -1.18 -6.08 18.57
CA ARG A 250 -0.93 -6.51 19.96
C ARG A 250 -1.93 -7.59 20.43
N LEU A 251 -2.48 -8.37 19.49
CA LEU A 251 -3.43 -9.45 19.81
C LEU A 251 -2.87 -10.41 20.86
N GLN A 252 -1.60 -10.81 20.73
CA GLN A 252 -0.95 -11.72 21.67
C GLN A 252 -0.79 -11.15 23.09
N GLN A 253 -0.88 -9.83 23.26
CA GLN A 253 -0.79 -9.15 24.55
C GLN A 253 -2.18 -8.85 25.13
N THR A 254 -3.26 -9.19 24.39
CA THR A 254 -4.62 -8.95 24.84
C THR A 254 -4.99 -10.00 25.88
N ASP A 255 -5.21 -9.56 27.12
CA ASP A 255 -5.67 -10.43 28.18
C ASP A 255 -7.17 -10.74 27.98
N LEU A 256 -7.45 -11.99 27.60
CA LEU A 256 -8.82 -12.48 27.45
C LEU A 256 -9.43 -12.92 28.79
N ALA A 257 -8.64 -13.10 29.85
CA ALA A 257 -9.12 -13.60 31.14
C ALA A 257 -10.04 -12.60 31.86
N GLN A 258 -9.94 -11.30 31.51
CA GLN A 258 -10.80 -10.26 32.06
C GLN A 258 -12.29 -10.39 31.67
N TRP A 259 -12.62 -11.27 30.71
CA TRP A 259 -14.01 -11.52 30.28
C TRP A 259 -14.45 -12.97 30.55
N PRO A 260 -15.74 -13.17 30.94
CA PRO A 260 -16.29 -14.50 31.18
C PRO A 260 -16.03 -15.48 30.04
N ALA A 261 -15.86 -16.77 30.35
CA ALA A 261 -15.68 -17.83 29.35
C ALA A 261 -16.80 -17.86 28.30
N THR A 262 -18.03 -17.57 28.74
CA THR A 262 -19.28 -17.53 27.97
C THR A 262 -19.47 -16.27 27.14
N ALA A 263 -18.64 -15.24 27.34
CA ALA A 263 -18.81 -13.95 26.69
C ALA A 263 -18.75 -14.08 25.17
N GLU A 264 -19.68 -13.40 24.50
CA GLU A 264 -19.73 -13.36 23.05
C GLU A 264 -19.11 -12.07 22.53
N PHE A 265 -18.13 -12.23 21.63
CA PHE A 265 -17.34 -11.13 21.10
C PHE A 265 -17.88 -10.64 19.76
N PHE A 266 -17.97 -9.33 19.62
CA PHE A 266 -18.35 -8.68 18.37
C PHE A 266 -17.25 -7.72 17.95
N THR A 267 -16.71 -7.93 16.76
CA THR A 267 -15.63 -7.08 16.23
C THR A 267 -16.17 -6.20 15.13
N TYR A 268 -15.72 -4.94 15.10
CA TYR A 268 -16.04 -4.02 14.01
C TYR A 268 -14.85 -3.14 13.64
N CYS A 269 -14.83 -2.70 12.38
CA CYS A 269 -13.83 -1.76 11.87
C CYS A 269 -14.49 -0.72 10.97
N ALA A 270 -13.67 0.07 10.27
CA ALA A 270 -14.10 0.99 9.20
C ALA A 270 -13.46 0.60 7.85
N CYS A 271 -13.18 -0.69 7.68
CA CYS A 271 -12.37 -1.19 6.57
C CYS A 271 -13.22 -1.85 5.49
N PRO A 272 -12.77 -1.87 4.21
CA PRO A 272 -13.47 -2.59 3.16
C PRO A 272 -13.69 -4.06 3.53
N GLN A 273 -14.95 -4.53 3.41
CA GLN A 273 -15.35 -5.92 3.68
C GLN A 273 -15.07 -6.40 5.12
N ASP A 274 -14.96 -5.47 6.06
CA ASP A 274 -14.75 -5.75 7.48
C ASP A 274 -13.46 -6.55 7.77
N ALA A 275 -12.44 -6.47 6.89
CA ALA A 275 -11.31 -7.40 6.91
C ALA A 275 -10.53 -7.42 8.25
N SER A 276 -10.30 -6.26 8.87
CA SER A 276 -9.70 -6.14 10.20
C SER A 276 -10.52 -6.80 11.29
N ALA A 277 -11.84 -6.59 11.25
CA ALA A 277 -12.75 -7.18 12.22
C ALA A 277 -12.77 -8.71 12.06
N VAL A 278 -12.84 -9.20 10.82
CA VAL A 278 -12.73 -10.64 10.55
C VAL A 278 -11.41 -11.21 11.08
N ARG A 279 -10.27 -10.54 10.88
CA ARG A 279 -8.98 -11.02 11.43
C ARG A 279 -8.97 -11.11 12.96
N ALA A 280 -9.56 -10.14 13.64
CA ALA A 280 -9.72 -10.21 15.10
C ALA A 280 -10.65 -11.36 15.51
N ALA A 281 -11.78 -11.54 14.81
CA ALA A 281 -12.72 -12.62 15.07
C ALA A 281 -12.11 -14.01 14.82
N VAL A 282 -11.29 -14.19 13.78
CA VAL A 282 -10.51 -15.41 13.53
C VAL A 282 -9.61 -15.70 14.73
N TRP A 283 -8.84 -14.70 15.17
CA TRP A 283 -7.93 -14.87 16.30
C TRP A 283 -8.68 -15.23 17.58
N LEU A 284 -9.80 -14.56 17.89
CA LEU A 284 -10.65 -14.87 19.04
C LEU A 284 -11.17 -16.32 19.00
N ARG A 285 -11.64 -16.78 17.83
CA ARG A 285 -12.09 -18.18 17.66
C ARG A 285 -10.95 -19.19 17.83
N GLN A 286 -9.74 -18.87 17.39
CA GLN A 286 -8.55 -19.70 17.63
C GLN A 286 -8.19 -19.79 19.13
N GLN A 287 -8.54 -18.77 19.92
CA GLN A 287 -8.43 -18.80 21.39
C GLN A 287 -9.65 -19.45 22.08
N GLY A 288 -10.52 -20.15 21.33
CA GLY A 288 -11.70 -20.82 21.88
C GLY A 288 -12.88 -19.89 22.22
N ARG A 289 -12.85 -18.62 21.82
CA ARG A 289 -13.92 -17.64 22.10
C ARG A 289 -14.97 -17.63 20.99
N ARG A 290 -16.24 -17.37 21.34
CA ARG A 290 -17.30 -17.11 20.35
C ARG A 290 -17.15 -15.68 19.84
N ALA A 291 -16.99 -15.53 18.52
CA ALA A 291 -16.84 -14.23 17.89
C ALA A 291 -17.66 -14.10 16.59
N ARG A 292 -18.29 -12.94 16.42
CA ARG A 292 -19.03 -12.50 15.22
C ARG A 292 -18.52 -11.14 14.74
N VAL A 293 -18.80 -10.81 13.48
CA VAL A 293 -18.34 -9.56 12.84
C VAL A 293 -19.54 -8.67 12.52
N LEU A 294 -19.48 -7.40 12.88
CA LEU A 294 -20.49 -6.42 12.47
C LEU A 294 -20.40 -6.17 10.97
N ARG A 295 -21.49 -6.45 10.24
CA ARG A 295 -21.57 -6.26 8.78
C ARG A 295 -21.48 -4.77 8.43
N GLY A 296 -20.49 -4.41 7.62
CA GLY A 296 -20.28 -3.02 7.18
C GLY A 296 -19.75 -2.09 8.26
N GLY A 297 -19.33 -2.66 9.40
CA GLY A 297 -18.63 -1.95 10.46
C GLY A 297 -19.38 -0.72 11.02
N ILE A 298 -18.62 0.30 11.41
CA ILE A 298 -19.18 1.50 12.02
C ILE A 298 -19.99 2.38 11.05
N GLU A 299 -19.71 2.30 9.75
CA GLU A 299 -20.48 3.07 8.76
C GLU A 299 -21.91 2.52 8.64
N ALA A 300 -22.07 1.19 8.72
CA ALA A 300 -23.40 0.57 8.77
C ALA A 300 -24.14 0.93 10.06
N TRP A 301 -23.45 0.95 11.20
CA TRP A 301 -24.02 1.36 12.49
C TRP A 301 -24.64 2.76 12.42
N VAL A 302 -23.88 3.74 11.91
CA VAL A 302 -24.35 5.13 11.78
C VAL A 302 -25.45 5.25 10.73
N ARG A 303 -25.31 4.56 9.58
CA ARG A 303 -26.33 4.58 8.52
C ARG A 303 -27.68 4.04 8.99
N ASP A 304 -27.67 3.05 9.88
CA ASP A 304 -28.87 2.46 10.45
C ASP A 304 -29.41 3.27 11.65
N GLY A 305 -28.93 4.51 11.83
CA GLY A 305 -29.44 5.47 12.81
C GLY A 305 -29.02 5.22 14.25
N GLN A 306 -28.04 4.35 14.49
CA GLN A 306 -27.61 3.98 15.84
C GLN A 306 -26.65 5.02 16.44
N ALA A 307 -26.79 5.31 17.74
CA ALA A 307 -25.98 6.29 18.44
C ALA A 307 -24.52 5.81 18.67
N LEU A 308 -23.59 6.76 18.76
CA LEU A 308 -22.19 6.52 19.11
C LEU A 308 -21.86 7.14 20.47
N ASP A 309 -21.01 6.47 21.25
CA ASP A 309 -20.38 7.05 22.44
C ASP A 309 -19.26 8.01 22.02
N GLY A 310 -19.24 9.19 22.66
CA GLY A 310 -18.17 10.20 22.48
C GLY A 310 -18.20 10.97 21.17
N GLY A 311 -19.39 11.16 20.59
CA GLY A 311 -19.67 12.08 19.47
C GLY A 311 -20.10 13.46 19.94
#